data_AF-A0A067SH67-F1
#
_entry.id   AF-A0A067SH67-F1
#
_cell.length_a   1.000
_cell.length_b   1.000
_cell.length_c   1.000
_cell.angle_alpha   90.00
_cell.angle_beta   90.00
_cell.angle_gamma   90.00
#
_symmetry.space_group_name_H-M   'P 1'
#
loop_
_entity.id
_entity.type
_entity.pdbx_description
1 polymer ?
#
loop_
_entity_poly.entity_id
_entity_poly.type
_entity_poly.pdbx_seq_one_letter_code
_entity_poly.pdbx_strand_id
1 'polypeptide(L)'
;MTLSAVGKKKVAGQVAFLLVDIIVLALSTKVNHFQEFFYVADLFPFALSIISLVFVVTLLTIDFALDNSYTGRPQTEIGIFGILSIFWLAFNAFSTARWRQIPFQCDSIPTEFLDERVWCKSLQALKSFVWINFLICFGITLFILRYAVSQYTKGNNHIFQMPLSRYRPELTSSDSTFYRARGSEFLQFEKLT
;
A
#
# COMPACT_ATOMS: atom_id res chain seq x y z
N MET A 1 13.07 -17.45 5.67
CA MET A 1 13.35 -16.00 5.74
C MET A 1 12.83 -15.44 7.07
N THR A 2 13.68 -14.83 7.89
CA THR A 2 13.23 -14.17 9.13
C THR A 2 12.80 -12.74 8.82
N LEU A 3 11.50 -12.49 8.71
CA LEU A 3 10.95 -11.14 8.55
C LEU A 3 11.18 -10.30 9.82
N SER A 4 11.57 -9.03 9.64
CA SER A 4 11.66 -8.08 10.76
C SER A 4 10.26 -7.81 11.34
N ALA A 5 10.17 -7.37 12.59
CA ALA A 5 8.88 -7.04 13.22
C ALA A 5 8.11 -5.96 12.42
N VAL A 6 8.83 -5.03 11.80
CA VAL A 6 8.29 -3.98 10.92
C VAL A 6 7.87 -4.57 9.57
N GLY A 7 8.68 -5.47 9.01
CA GLY A 7 8.36 -6.21 7.80
C GLY A 7 7.08 -7.02 7.92
N LYS A 8 6.85 -7.67 9.06
CA LYS A 8 5.58 -8.39 9.34
C LYS A 8 4.38 -7.46 9.31
N LYS A 9 4.48 -6.27 9.92
CA LYS A 9 3.39 -5.26 9.91
C LYS A 9 3.11 -4.73 8.50
N LYS A 10 4.18 -4.46 7.74
CA LYS A 10 4.09 -4.06 6.33
C LYS A 10 3.36 -5.12 5.50
N VAL A 11 3.84 -6.37 5.54
CA VAL A 11 3.24 -7.48 4.79
C VAL A 11 1.79 -7.70 5.19
N ALA A 12 1.47 -7.64 6.49
CA ALA A 12 0.10 -7.74 6.97
C ALA A 12 -0.80 -6.62 6.38
N GLY A 13 -0.29 -5.39 6.30
CA GLY A 13 -0.98 -4.28 5.65
C GLY A 13 -1.22 -4.53 4.15
N GLN A 14 -0.21 -5.01 3.43
CA GLN A 14 -0.32 -5.33 2.00
C GLN A 14 -1.31 -6.47 1.73
N VAL A 15 -1.32 -7.51 2.57
CA VAL A 15 -2.28 -8.61 2.48
C VAL A 15 -3.70 -8.12 2.80
N ALA A 16 -3.87 -7.31 3.83
CA ALA A 16 -5.17 -6.71 4.15
C ALA A 16 -5.69 -5.83 3.00
N PHE A 17 -4.80 -5.04 2.39
CA PHE A 17 -5.11 -4.26 1.20
C PHE A 17 -5.56 -5.15 0.04
N LEU A 18 -4.81 -6.21 -0.30
CA LEU A 18 -5.18 -7.15 -1.36
C LEU A 18 -6.54 -7.81 -1.13
N LEU A 19 -6.84 -8.23 0.10
CA LEU A 19 -8.13 -8.85 0.42
C LEU A 19 -9.29 -7.89 0.20
N VAL A 20 -9.16 -6.64 0.66
CA VAL A 20 -10.19 -5.61 0.45
C VAL A 20 -10.29 -5.24 -1.03
N ASP A 21 -9.17 -5.14 -1.74
CA ASP A 21 -9.11 -4.84 -3.17
C ASP A 21 -9.82 -5.90 -4.02
N ILE A 22 -9.66 -7.19 -3.70
CA ILE A 22 -10.40 -8.29 -4.33
C ILE A 22 -11.92 -8.16 -4.08
N ILE A 23 -12.32 -7.77 -2.87
CA ILE A 23 -13.74 -7.54 -2.56
C ILE A 23 -14.29 -6.36 -3.39
N VAL A 24 -13.53 -5.27 -3.50
CA VAL A 24 -13.90 -4.12 -4.35
C VAL A 24 -13.99 -4.52 -5.81
N LEU A 25 -13.05 -5.34 -6.32
CA LEU A 25 -13.07 -5.86 -7.67
C LEU A 25 -14.33 -6.70 -7.95
N ALA A 26 -14.69 -7.61 -7.05
CA ALA A 26 -15.87 -8.44 -7.18
C ALA A 26 -17.18 -7.62 -7.15
N LEU A 27 -17.29 -6.69 -6.19
CA LEU A 27 -18.46 -5.82 -6.05
C LEU A 27 -18.61 -4.86 -7.24
N SER A 28 -17.50 -4.27 -7.70
CA SER A 28 -17.51 -3.38 -8.86
C SER A 28 -17.86 -4.12 -10.14
N THR A 29 -17.41 -5.36 -10.32
CA THR A 29 -17.83 -6.21 -11.45
C THR A 29 -19.34 -6.42 -11.44
N LYS A 30 -19.92 -6.78 -10.29
CA LYS A 30 -21.35 -7.03 -10.15
C LYS A 30 -22.19 -5.77 -10.41
N VAL A 31 -21.75 -4.63 -9.89
CA VAL A 31 -22.42 -3.33 -10.09
C VAL A 31 -22.37 -2.89 -11.56
N ASN A 32 -21.22 -3.04 -12.22
CA ASN A 32 -21.06 -2.64 -13.62
C ASN A 32 -21.77 -3.57 -14.60
N HIS A 33 -21.83 -4.88 -14.30
CA HIS A 33 -22.58 -5.83 -15.11
C HIS A 33 -24.07 -5.48 -15.19
N PHE A 34 -24.68 -5.01 -14.09
CA PHE A 34 -26.09 -4.58 -14.10
C PHE A 34 -26.34 -3.39 -15.05
N GLN A 35 -25.32 -2.59 -15.30
CA GLN A 35 -25.40 -1.40 -16.17
C GLN A 35 -24.81 -1.66 -17.57
N GLU A 36 -24.52 -2.92 -17.92
CA GLU A 36 -23.88 -3.30 -19.18
C GLU A 36 -22.60 -2.49 -19.47
N PHE A 37 -21.85 -2.12 -18.42
CA PHE A 37 -20.64 -1.30 -18.49
C PHE A 37 -20.81 0.07 -19.20
N PHE A 38 -22.04 0.58 -19.29
CA PHE A 38 -22.34 1.78 -20.08
C PHE A 38 -21.67 3.06 -19.53
N TYR A 39 -21.48 3.14 -18.21
CA TYR A 39 -20.94 4.33 -17.56
C TYR A 39 -19.47 4.17 -17.18
N VAL A 40 -18.60 4.85 -17.93
CA VAL A 40 -17.14 4.91 -17.67
C VAL A 40 -16.81 5.35 -16.23
N ALA A 41 -17.66 6.21 -15.64
CA ALA A 41 -17.49 6.70 -14.26
C ALA A 41 -17.60 5.60 -13.17
N ASP A 42 -18.40 4.56 -13.42
CA ASP A 42 -18.60 3.44 -12.49
C ASP A 42 -17.53 2.34 -12.73
N LEU A 43 -16.76 2.48 -13.81
CA LEU A 43 -15.62 1.63 -14.16
C LEU A 43 -14.34 1.98 -13.37
N PHE A 44 -14.24 3.18 -12.77
CA PHE A 44 -13.02 3.61 -12.07
C PHE A 44 -12.63 2.68 -10.91
N PRO A 45 -13.53 2.32 -9.96
CA PRO A 45 -13.17 1.39 -8.89
C PRO A 45 -12.74 0.02 -9.43
N PHE A 46 -13.36 -0.44 -10.52
CA PHE A 46 -13.01 -1.70 -11.17
C PHE A 46 -11.60 -1.66 -11.76
N ALA A 47 -11.31 -0.67 -12.61
CA ALA A 47 -10.00 -0.51 -13.23
C ALA A 47 -8.89 -0.26 -12.21
N LEU A 48 -9.14 0.58 -11.20
CA LEU A 48 -8.18 0.83 -10.12
C LEU A 48 -7.91 -0.40 -9.27
N SER A 49 -8.91 -1.25 -9.02
CA SER A 49 -8.68 -2.51 -8.30
C SER A 49 -7.79 -3.45 -9.13
N ILE A 50 -8.02 -3.59 -10.44
CA ILE A 50 -7.13 -4.41 -11.29
C ILE A 50 -5.69 -3.90 -11.25
N ILE A 51 -5.51 -2.59 -11.42
CA ILE A 51 -4.19 -1.96 -11.39
C ILE A 51 -3.53 -2.18 -10.02
N SER A 52 -4.26 -1.92 -8.93
CA SER A 52 -3.80 -2.11 -7.55
C SER A 52 -3.37 -3.56 -7.30
N LEU A 53 -4.19 -4.52 -7.70
CA LEU A 53 -3.93 -5.94 -7.56
C LEU A 53 -2.64 -6.34 -8.29
N VAL A 54 -2.48 -5.95 -9.55
CA VAL A 54 -1.27 -6.27 -10.33
C VAL A 54 -0.03 -5.65 -9.69
N PHE A 55 -0.08 -4.37 -9.30
CA PHE A 55 1.06 -3.70 -8.68
C PHE A 55 1.42 -4.34 -7.33
N VAL A 56 0.45 -4.56 -6.44
CA VAL A 56 0.73 -5.08 -5.09
C VAL A 56 1.14 -6.55 -5.13
N VAL A 57 0.54 -7.39 -5.98
CA VAL A 57 1.00 -8.78 -6.17
C VAL A 57 2.43 -8.79 -6.72
N THR A 58 2.75 -7.94 -7.69
CA THR A 58 4.10 -7.84 -8.25
C THR A 58 5.11 -7.40 -7.18
N LEU A 59 4.80 -6.36 -6.41
CA LEU A 59 5.67 -5.88 -5.33
C LEU A 59 5.90 -6.97 -4.27
N LEU A 60 4.84 -7.64 -3.85
CA LEU A 60 4.90 -8.68 -2.83
C LEU A 60 5.69 -9.90 -3.34
N THR A 61 5.46 -10.31 -4.58
CA THR A 61 6.21 -11.41 -5.21
C THR A 61 7.70 -11.09 -5.31
N ILE A 62 8.06 -9.89 -5.74
CA ILE A 62 9.46 -9.47 -5.85
C ILE A 62 10.11 -9.35 -4.46
N ASP A 63 9.42 -8.83 -3.44
CA ASP A 63 9.94 -8.72 -2.06
C ASP A 63 10.22 -10.11 -1.44
N PHE A 64 9.44 -11.13 -1.81
CA PHE A 64 9.70 -12.51 -1.41
C PHE A 64 10.71 -13.25 -2.30
N ALA A 65 10.80 -12.93 -3.59
CA ALA A 65 11.69 -13.62 -4.52
C ALA A 65 13.15 -13.12 -4.44
N LEU A 66 13.37 -11.83 -4.17
CA LEU A 66 14.70 -11.23 -4.18
C LEU A 66 15.14 -10.80 -2.78
N ASP A 67 16.40 -11.11 -2.44
CA ASP A 67 16.95 -10.76 -1.14
C ASP A 67 17.20 -9.26 -0.96
N ASN A 68 17.51 -8.58 -2.06
CA ASN A 68 17.73 -7.14 -2.12
C ASN A 68 16.92 -6.53 -3.27
N SER A 69 15.60 -6.53 -3.11
CA SER A 69 14.73 -5.87 -4.09
C SER A 69 14.82 -4.35 -3.99
N TYR A 70 15.02 -3.68 -5.14
CA TYR A 70 14.86 -2.23 -5.24
C TYR A 70 13.42 -1.79 -4.94
N THR A 71 12.42 -2.59 -5.33
CA THR A 71 11.01 -2.24 -5.14
C THR A 71 10.57 -2.33 -3.68
N GLY A 72 11.26 -3.12 -2.85
CA GLY A 72 11.00 -3.23 -1.42
C GLY A 72 11.60 -2.11 -0.57
N ARG A 73 12.33 -1.16 -1.19
CA ARG A 73 12.91 0.00 -0.51
C ARG A 73 11.83 1.00 -0.13
N PRO A 74 11.96 1.67 1.04
CA PRO A 74 10.97 2.64 1.50
C PRO A 74 10.60 3.71 0.47
N GLN A 75 11.58 4.22 -0.29
CA GLN A 75 11.36 5.30 -1.27
C GLN A 75 10.40 4.88 -2.38
N THR A 76 10.62 3.69 -2.95
CA THR A 76 9.80 3.15 -4.03
C THR A 76 8.41 2.80 -3.52
N GLU A 77 8.29 2.20 -2.33
CA GLU A 77 6.99 1.86 -1.76
C GLU A 77 6.17 3.09 -1.39
N ILE A 78 6.78 4.12 -0.79
CA ILE A 78 6.12 5.40 -0.52
C ILE A 78 5.63 6.02 -1.83
N GLY A 79 6.45 5.98 -2.89
CA GLY A 79 6.06 6.49 -4.21
C GLY A 79 4.84 5.77 -4.77
N ILE A 80 4.89 4.43 -4.82
CA ILE A 80 3.82 3.62 -5.41
C ILE A 80 2.53 3.71 -4.59
N PHE A 81 2.58 3.42 -3.28
CA PHE A 81 1.38 3.51 -2.43
C PHE A 81 0.90 4.95 -2.26
N GLY A 82 1.80 5.94 -2.33
CA GLY A 82 1.44 7.35 -2.34
C GLY A 82 0.61 7.73 -3.56
N ILE A 83 1.12 7.46 -4.77
CA ILE A 83 0.38 7.71 -6.01
C ILE A 83 -0.94 6.94 -6.03
N LEU A 84 -0.91 5.66 -5.64
CA LEU A 84 -2.10 4.81 -5.59
C LEU A 84 -3.14 5.38 -4.62
N SER A 85 -2.72 5.89 -3.47
CA SER A 85 -3.63 6.52 -2.49
C SER A 85 -4.27 7.80 -3.02
N ILE A 86 -3.55 8.61 -3.79
CA ILE A 86 -4.08 9.82 -4.42
C ILE A 86 -5.12 9.46 -5.47
N PHE A 87 -4.85 8.46 -6.32
CA PHE A 87 -5.81 8.00 -7.30
C PHE A 87 -7.05 7.39 -6.66
N TRP A 88 -6.88 6.53 -5.65
CA TRP A 88 -8.02 6.04 -4.88
C TRP A 88 -8.83 7.20 -4.30
N LEU A 89 -8.21 8.19 -3.66
CA LEU A 89 -8.95 9.34 -3.14
C LEU A 89 -9.75 10.09 -4.22
N ALA A 90 -9.09 10.46 -5.31
CA ALA A 90 -9.67 11.30 -6.36
C ALA A 90 -10.83 10.61 -7.07
N PHE A 91 -10.62 9.37 -7.54
CA PHE A 91 -11.64 8.63 -8.27
C PHE A 91 -12.77 8.16 -7.35
N ASN A 92 -12.48 7.80 -6.10
CA ASN A 92 -13.52 7.44 -5.14
C ASN A 92 -14.41 8.62 -4.78
N ALA A 93 -13.84 9.81 -4.62
CA ALA A 93 -14.61 11.03 -4.39
C ALA A 93 -15.55 11.30 -5.58
N PHE A 94 -15.05 11.14 -6.81
CA PHE A 94 -15.84 11.30 -8.02
C PHE A 94 -16.98 10.29 -8.13
N SER A 95 -16.69 8.98 -8.02
CA SER A 95 -17.72 7.93 -8.09
C SER A 95 -18.74 8.06 -6.95
N THR A 96 -18.29 8.38 -5.74
CA THR A 96 -19.19 8.57 -4.59
C THR A 96 -20.11 9.78 -4.75
N ALA A 97 -19.63 10.88 -5.36
CA ALA A 97 -20.44 12.07 -5.62
C ALA A 97 -21.58 11.77 -6.61
N ARG A 98 -21.32 10.94 -7.63
CA ARG A 98 -22.34 10.47 -8.59
C ARG A 98 -23.39 9.60 -7.90
N TRP A 99 -22.99 8.74 -6.98
CA TRP A 99 -23.93 7.87 -6.23
C TRP A 99 -24.70 8.60 -5.12
N ARG A 100 -24.60 9.94 -5.01
CA ARG A 100 -25.26 10.71 -3.95
C ARG A 100 -26.79 10.58 -3.96
N GLN A 101 -27.38 10.39 -5.14
CA GLN A 101 -28.84 10.33 -5.31
C GLN A 101 -29.43 8.95 -5.00
N ILE A 102 -28.58 7.94 -4.75
CA ILE A 102 -29.03 6.57 -4.55
C ILE A 102 -29.46 6.40 -3.08
N PRO A 103 -30.69 5.94 -2.82
CA PRO A 103 -31.21 5.84 -1.46
C PRO A 103 -30.43 4.82 -0.63
N PHE A 104 -30.24 5.12 0.66
CA PHE A 104 -29.60 4.20 1.60
C PHE A 104 -30.51 3.04 2.04
N GLN A 105 -31.82 3.16 1.81
CA GLN A 105 -32.81 2.14 2.18
C GLN A 105 -33.14 1.27 0.98
N CYS A 106 -32.25 0.35 0.60
CA CYS A 106 -32.51 -0.55 -0.54
C CYS A 106 -33.73 -1.47 -0.32
N ASP A 107 -34.13 -1.70 0.94
CA ASP A 107 -35.30 -2.54 1.26
C ASP A 107 -36.64 -1.85 0.99
N SER A 108 -36.66 -0.52 0.76
CA SER A 108 -37.88 0.20 0.37
C SER A 108 -38.27 -0.02 -1.09
N ILE A 109 -37.39 -0.61 -1.91
CA ILE A 109 -37.68 -0.96 -3.30
C ILE A 109 -38.71 -2.10 -3.31
N PRO A 110 -39.81 -2.02 -4.07
CA PRO A 110 -40.83 -3.06 -4.13
C PRO A 110 -40.25 -4.44 -4.48
N THR A 111 -40.87 -5.51 -4.00
CA THR A 111 -40.41 -6.89 -4.24
C THR A 111 -40.51 -7.32 -5.71
N GLU A 112 -41.20 -6.55 -6.54
CA GLU A 112 -41.28 -6.75 -8.00
C GLU A 112 -39.95 -6.42 -8.71
N PHE A 113 -39.08 -5.62 -8.07
CA PHE A 113 -37.79 -5.15 -8.58
C PHE A 113 -36.63 -5.76 -7.77
N LEU A 114 -36.49 -7.08 -7.82
CA LEU A 114 -35.48 -7.81 -7.03
C LEU A 114 -34.05 -7.49 -7.48
N ASP A 115 -33.82 -7.32 -8.78
CA ASP A 115 -32.49 -7.09 -9.33
C ASP A 115 -31.96 -5.71 -8.95
N GLU A 116 -32.81 -4.68 -8.99
CA GLU A 116 -32.53 -3.31 -8.55
C GLU A 116 -32.21 -3.26 -7.06
N ARG A 117 -32.93 -4.05 -6.25
CA ARG A 117 -32.68 -4.18 -4.81
C ARG A 117 -31.31 -4.79 -4.55
N VAL A 118 -30.94 -5.86 -5.26
CA VAL A 118 -29.63 -6.51 -5.14
C VAL A 118 -28.51 -5.58 -5.63
N TRP A 119 -28.74 -4.85 -6.72
CA TRP A 119 -27.82 -3.84 -7.24
C TRP A 119 -27.58 -2.73 -6.22
N CYS A 120 -28.65 -2.16 -5.64
CA CYS A 120 -28.57 -1.12 -4.61
C CYS A 120 -27.73 -1.58 -3.41
N LYS A 121 -27.99 -2.78 -2.89
CA LYS A 121 -27.21 -3.35 -1.77
C LYS A 121 -25.74 -3.54 -2.13
N SER A 122 -25.47 -4.02 -3.34
CA SER A 122 -24.09 -4.24 -3.83
C SER A 122 -23.35 -2.92 -4.00
N LEU A 123 -24.02 -1.88 -4.48
CA LEU A 123 -23.46 -0.54 -4.63
C LEU A 123 -23.18 0.13 -3.28
N GLN A 124 -24.07 -0.04 -2.30
CA GLN A 124 -23.85 0.47 -0.94
C GLN A 124 -22.63 -0.20 -0.28
N ALA A 125 -22.48 -1.51 -0.47
CA ALA A 125 -21.30 -2.24 -0.03
C ALA A 125 -20.05 -1.70 -0.75
N LEU A 126 -20.09 -1.57 -2.08
CA LEU A 126 -18.98 -1.06 -2.88
C LEU A 126 -18.52 0.32 -2.40
N LYS A 127 -19.46 1.26 -2.20
CA LYS A 127 -19.18 2.60 -1.67
C LYS A 127 -18.39 2.54 -0.37
N SER A 128 -18.74 1.64 0.54
CA SER A 128 -18.04 1.51 1.83
C SER A 128 -16.65 0.90 1.68
N PHE A 129 -16.53 -0.21 0.94
CA PHE A 129 -15.27 -0.92 0.77
C PHE A 129 -14.23 -0.12 0.00
N VAL A 130 -14.66 0.70 -0.96
CA VAL A 130 -13.80 1.60 -1.73
C VAL A 130 -13.09 2.63 -0.83
N TRP A 131 -13.81 3.20 0.16
CA TRP A 131 -13.20 4.10 1.16
C TRP A 131 -12.31 3.36 2.17
N ILE A 132 -12.69 2.14 2.56
CA ILE A 132 -11.84 1.29 3.41
C ILE A 132 -10.52 0.97 2.67
N ASN A 133 -10.57 0.64 1.39
CA ASN A 133 -9.39 0.36 0.57
C ASN A 133 -8.45 1.56 0.51
N PHE A 134 -9.01 2.76 0.29
CA PHE A 134 -8.26 4.02 0.35
C PHE A 134 -7.58 4.20 1.71
N LEU A 135 -8.30 4.02 2.82
CA LEU A 135 -7.74 4.21 4.17
C LEU A 135 -6.62 3.22 4.47
N ILE A 136 -6.72 1.97 4.03
CA ILE A 136 -5.65 0.99 4.16
C ILE A 136 -4.44 1.41 3.33
N CYS A 137 -4.63 1.74 2.05
CA CYS A 137 -3.55 2.19 1.16
C CYS A 137 -2.82 3.41 1.73
N PHE A 138 -3.57 4.43 2.16
CA PHE A 138 -3.03 5.64 2.76
C PHE A 138 -2.35 5.37 4.10
N GLY A 139 -2.93 4.48 4.92
CA GLY A 139 -2.35 4.02 6.17
C GLY A 139 -0.99 3.34 5.98
N ILE A 140 -0.84 2.49 4.95
CA ILE A 140 0.43 1.89 4.57
C ILE A 140 1.45 2.98 4.19
N THR A 141 1.07 3.92 3.32
CA THR A 141 1.94 5.04 2.91
C THR A 141 2.43 5.84 4.13
N LEU A 142 1.51 6.24 5.01
CA LEU A 142 1.84 7.01 6.21
C LEU A 142 2.71 6.22 7.18
N PHE A 143 2.44 4.92 7.37
CA PHE A 143 3.24 4.05 8.21
C PHE A 143 4.68 3.97 7.72
N ILE A 144 4.88 3.69 6.43
CA ILE A 144 6.21 3.59 5.83
C ILE A 144 6.93 4.94 5.90
N LEU A 145 6.24 6.04 5.54
CA LEU A 145 6.81 7.38 5.58
C LEU A 145 7.26 7.76 6.99
N ARG A 146 6.38 7.62 8.00
CA ARG A 146 6.72 7.93 9.39
C ARG A 146 7.88 7.07 9.89
N TYR A 147 7.88 5.79 9.56
CA TYR A 147 8.96 4.90 9.96
C TYR A 147 10.29 5.30 9.31
N ALA A 148 10.28 5.61 8.02
CA ALA A 148 11.46 6.06 7.28
C ALA A 148 12.04 7.36 7.86
N VAL A 149 11.20 8.37 8.09
CA VAL A 149 11.60 9.65 8.68
C VAL A 149 12.11 9.46 10.12
N SER A 150 11.46 8.62 10.92
CA SER A 150 11.88 8.35 12.29
C SER A 150 13.25 7.66 12.36
N GLN A 151 13.58 6.77 11.42
CA GLN A 151 14.90 6.13 11.39
C GLN A 151 15.98 7.06 10.84
N TYR A 152 15.64 7.87 9.83
CA TYR A 152 16.56 8.88 9.29
C TYR A 152 16.96 9.91 10.36
N THR A 153 15.99 10.42 11.13
CA THR A 153 16.24 11.36 12.24
C THR A 153 17.07 10.74 13.38
N LYS A 154 17.12 9.41 13.51
CA LYS A 154 17.98 8.68 14.46
C LYS A 154 19.39 8.42 13.92
N GLY A 155 19.72 8.89 12.71
CA GLY A 155 21.03 8.69 12.07
C GLY A 155 21.17 7.36 11.31
N ASN A 156 20.10 6.57 11.20
CA ASN A 156 20.12 5.30 10.48
C ASN A 156 19.86 5.50 8.97
N ASN A 157 20.83 6.10 8.28
CA ASN A 157 20.73 6.45 6.86
C ASN A 157 20.66 5.24 5.92
N HIS A 158 21.06 4.05 6.38
CA HIS A 158 21.02 2.80 5.61
C HIS A 158 19.61 2.27 5.37
N ILE A 159 18.58 2.85 5.99
CA ILE A 159 17.18 2.48 5.76
C ILE A 159 16.75 2.58 4.28
N PHE A 160 17.33 3.53 3.54
CA PHE A 160 16.98 3.72 2.13
C PHE A 160 17.70 2.77 1.18
N GLN A 161 18.73 2.07 1.66
CA GLN A 161 19.56 1.19 0.83
C GLN A 161 19.04 -0.25 0.82
N MET A 162 18.17 -0.62 1.76
CA MET A 162 17.70 -1.99 1.96
C MET A 162 16.16 -2.09 2.03
N PRO A 163 15.58 -3.26 1.76
CA PRO A 163 14.15 -3.46 1.88
C PRO A 163 13.65 -3.48 3.33
N LEU A 164 12.49 -2.88 3.59
CA LEU A 164 11.89 -2.78 4.93
C LEU A 164 11.56 -4.15 5.55
N SER A 165 11.25 -5.13 4.72
CA SER A 165 10.97 -6.52 5.12
C SER A 165 12.11 -7.13 5.95
N ARG A 166 13.35 -6.67 5.71
CA ARG A 166 14.58 -7.20 6.30
C ARG A 166 15.38 -6.18 7.11
N TYR A 167 14.90 -4.94 7.18
CA TYR A 167 15.57 -3.86 7.89
C TYR A 167 15.83 -4.18 9.36
N ARG A 168 17.09 -4.07 9.78
CA ARG A 168 17.51 -4.10 11.19
C ARG A 168 18.29 -2.83 11.52
N PRO A 169 17.85 -2.03 12.51
CA PRO A 169 18.52 -0.79 12.87
C PRO A 169 19.90 -0.99 13.49
N GLU A 170 20.17 -2.18 14.06
CA GLU A 170 21.41 -2.52 14.79
C GLU A 170 22.63 -2.79 13.88
N LEU A 171 22.43 -2.98 12.58
CA LEU A 171 23.51 -3.35 11.65
C LEU A 171 24.50 -2.21 11.35
N THR A 172 24.17 -0.96 11.67
CA THR A 172 25.01 0.21 11.36
C THR A 172 26.35 0.24 12.14
N SER A 173 26.51 -0.61 13.16
CA SER A 173 27.65 -0.57 14.09
C SER A 173 28.81 -1.51 13.75
N SER A 174 28.64 -2.51 12.87
CA SER A 174 29.64 -3.58 12.73
C SER A 174 30.46 -3.57 11.44
N ASP A 175 29.95 -3.02 10.33
CA ASP A 175 30.66 -3.03 9.03
C ASP A 175 31.55 -1.80 8.78
N SER A 176 31.45 -0.76 9.61
CA SER A 176 32.40 0.36 9.55
C SER A 176 33.75 0.04 10.20
N THR A 177 33.86 -1.08 10.94
CA THR A 177 35.11 -1.51 11.58
C THR A 177 36.17 -1.99 10.60
N PHE A 178 35.79 -2.47 9.41
CA PHE A 178 36.75 -2.96 8.42
C PHE A 178 37.43 -1.84 7.61
N TYR A 179 36.78 -0.68 7.47
CA TYR A 179 37.36 0.49 6.78
C TYR A 179 38.00 1.53 7.72
N ARG A 180 37.72 1.49 9.03
CA ARG A 180 38.31 2.44 10.00
C ARG A 180 39.62 1.96 10.63
N ALA A 181 39.94 0.66 10.54
CA ALA A 181 41.16 0.08 11.10
C ALA A 181 42.45 0.48 10.34
N ARG A 182 42.35 1.10 9.15
CA ARG A 182 43.53 1.42 8.32
C ARG A 182 44.05 2.86 8.47
N GLY A 183 43.42 3.69 9.31
CA GLY A 183 43.74 5.11 9.44
C GLY A 183 44.33 5.55 10.78
N SER A 184 44.37 4.68 11.80
CA SER A 184 44.80 5.06 13.16
C SER A 184 46.25 4.69 13.50
N GLU A 185 46.97 3.96 12.64
CA GLU A 185 48.36 3.56 12.94
C GLU A 185 49.40 4.66 12.65
N PHE A 186 49.04 5.71 11.89
CA PHE A 186 49.99 6.76 11.51
C PHE A 186 50.15 7.91 12.51
N LEU A 187 49.37 7.94 13.61
CA LEU A 187 49.42 9.02 14.61
C LEU A 187 50.25 8.68 15.86
N GLN A 188 50.92 7.52 15.92
CA GLN A 188 51.69 7.12 17.10
C GLN A 188 53.19 7.48 17.06
N PHE A 189 53.72 8.03 15.96
CA PHE A 189 55.16 8.30 15.85
C PHE A 189 55.59 9.74 16.18
N GLU A 190 54.68 10.63 16.58
CA GLU A 190 55.04 12.05 16.84
C GLU A 190 55.48 12.34 18.29
N LYS A 191 55.69 11.33 19.14
CA LYS A 191 56.11 11.53 20.55
C LYS A 191 57.31 10.67 20.98
N LEU A 192 58.37 10.68 20.17
CA LEU A 192 59.69 10.29 20.64
C LEU A 192 60.69 11.39 20.25
N THR A 193 60.75 12.40 21.11
CA THR A 193 61.89 13.34 21.25
C THR A 193 62.44 13.17 22.66
#